data_AF-A0A3Q7Y471-F1
#
_entry.id   AF-A0A3Q7Y471-F1
#
_cell.length_a   1.000
_cell.length_b   1.000
_cell.length_c   1.000
_cell.angle_alpha   90.00
_cell.angle_beta   90.00
_cell.angle_gamma   90.00
#
_symmetry.space_group_name_H-M   'P 1'
#
loop_
_entity.id
_entity.type
_entity.pdbx_description
1 polymer ?
#
loop_
_entity_poly.entity_id
_entity_poly.type
_entity_poly.pdbx_seq_one_letter_code
_entity_poly.pdbx_strand_id
1 'polypeptide(L)'
;MKIRRFCLSQPLQPQQTMFLFSTRSRFVSLFIPKKFLPFNFIPSFCFSASTLFPQFNNPHLDNSISLFNSLLRKNPTPPPIEFGKILGSIVKAKHYSIAISLFQQMEIRGINPDFVTCSLLINCFCQLGHITFAFSVFSKILKRGYHPNTITLNTLIKGFCLKGEVHKALHFHDKVVAQGFHLNQVSYGTLINGLCKVGETRAALELLRRVDGKLVQPNVVMYSTIIDSMCKDKLVSDACDLYSEMVVKRISLFLMW
;
A
#
# COMPACT_ATOMS: atom_id res chain seq x y z
N MET A 1 -18.04 -5.78 -64.43
CA MET A 1 -17.46 -4.42 -64.25
C MET A 1 -18.07 -3.85 -62.97
N LYS A 2 -17.40 -3.45 -61.90
CA LYS A 2 -16.03 -2.94 -61.66
C LYS A 2 -15.46 -3.53 -60.37
N ILE A 3 -14.16 -3.80 -60.42
CA ILE A 3 -13.25 -4.17 -59.33
C ILE A 3 -12.49 -2.90 -58.88
N ARG A 4 -12.32 -2.69 -57.57
CA ARG A 4 -11.12 -2.12 -56.86
C ARG A 4 -11.25 -2.56 -55.37
N ARG A 5 -10.48 -3.48 -54.76
CA ARG A 5 -9.03 -3.54 -54.38
C ARG A 5 -8.52 -2.22 -53.77
N PHE A 6 -7.78 -2.13 -52.66
CA PHE A 6 -7.33 -2.97 -51.53
C PHE A 6 -6.55 -2.01 -50.58
N CYS A 7 -6.27 -2.44 -49.33
CA CYS A 7 -5.29 -1.90 -48.35
C CYS A 7 -5.71 -0.61 -47.61
N LEU A 8 -5.57 -0.46 -46.28
CA LEU A 8 -4.62 -1.04 -45.32
C LEU A 8 -5.30 -1.32 -43.96
N SER A 9 -5.08 -2.53 -43.45
CA SER A 9 -5.20 -2.87 -42.03
C SER A 9 -4.11 -2.18 -41.21
N GLN A 10 -4.50 -1.33 -40.26
CA GLN A 10 -3.65 -0.94 -39.13
C GLN A 10 -4.20 -1.58 -37.85
N PRO A 11 -3.34 -2.09 -36.95
CA PRO A 11 -3.78 -2.72 -35.70
C PRO A 11 -4.21 -1.65 -34.69
N LEU A 12 -5.43 -1.78 -34.15
CA LEU A 12 -5.87 -0.99 -33.00
C LEU A 12 -4.99 -1.30 -31.77
N GLN A 13 -4.48 -0.25 -31.13
CA GLN A 13 -3.78 -0.34 -29.85
C GLN A 13 -4.71 -0.83 -28.72
N PRO A 14 -4.23 -1.67 -27.79
CA PRO A 14 -5.04 -2.17 -26.68
C PRO A 14 -4.94 -1.23 -25.47
N GLN A 15 -5.42 0.00 -25.60
CA GLN A 15 -5.66 0.88 -24.46
C GLN A 15 -6.87 1.76 -24.78
N GLN A 16 -8.00 1.49 -24.11
CA GLN A 16 -9.08 2.44 -23.75
C GLN A 16 -10.51 1.87 -23.75
N THR A 17 -10.72 0.57 -23.94
CA THR A 17 -12.08 0.01 -23.81
C THR A 17 -12.22 -0.85 -22.57
N MET A 18 -13.17 -0.44 -21.72
CA MET A 18 -13.84 -1.19 -20.66
C MET A 18 -13.37 -0.88 -19.22
N PHE A 19 -13.88 0.21 -18.64
CA PHE A 19 -14.60 0.18 -17.36
C PHE A 19 -15.46 1.43 -17.24
N LEU A 20 -16.69 1.35 -17.77
CA LEU A 20 -17.76 2.24 -17.33
C LEU A 20 -17.99 1.94 -15.84
N PHE A 21 -17.53 2.83 -14.96
CA PHE A 21 -17.81 2.83 -13.53
C PHE A 21 -19.31 3.07 -13.29
N SER A 22 -20.11 2.04 -13.56
CA SER A 22 -21.53 2.02 -13.21
C SER A 22 -21.64 1.85 -11.68
N THR A 23 -21.94 2.97 -11.03
CA THR A 23 -22.20 3.18 -9.60
C THR A 23 -20.96 3.19 -8.68
N ARG A 24 -20.36 4.39 -8.57
CA ARG A 24 -19.39 4.86 -7.56
C ARG A 24 -19.71 4.43 -6.10
N SER A 25 -20.97 4.12 -5.81
CA SER A 25 -21.45 3.58 -4.52
C SER A 25 -21.06 2.11 -4.26
N ARG A 26 -21.12 1.24 -5.29
CA ARG A 26 -20.80 -0.20 -5.11
C ARG A 26 -19.34 -0.43 -4.75
N PHE A 27 -18.43 0.31 -5.39
CA PHE A 27 -16.98 0.20 -5.18
C PHE A 27 -16.55 0.47 -3.73
N VAL A 28 -17.15 1.49 -3.11
CA VAL A 28 -16.93 1.86 -1.70
C VAL A 28 -17.49 0.76 -0.77
N SER A 29 -18.65 0.18 -1.09
CA SER A 29 -19.27 -0.88 -0.27
C SER A 29 -18.57 -2.25 -0.32
N LEU A 30 -17.74 -2.51 -1.34
CA LEU A 30 -17.09 -3.81 -1.58
C LEU A 30 -15.78 -3.99 -0.79
N PHE A 31 -15.01 -2.93 -0.62
CA PHE A 31 -13.75 -2.94 0.13
C PHE A 31 -13.89 -2.67 1.62
N ILE A 32 -14.98 -2.02 2.01
CA ILE A 32 -15.17 -1.56 3.38
C ILE A 32 -16.12 -2.53 4.08
N PRO A 33 -15.67 -3.33 5.06
CA PRO A 33 -16.59 -4.17 5.82
C PRO A 33 -17.70 -3.29 6.41
N LYS A 34 -18.95 -3.76 6.47
CA LYS A 34 -20.11 -2.94 6.92
C LYS A 34 -19.93 -2.25 8.29
N LYS A 35 -18.96 -2.69 9.10
CA LYS A 35 -18.51 -2.00 10.34
C LYS A 35 -17.76 -0.67 10.12
N PHE A 36 -17.43 -0.30 8.89
CA PHE A 36 -16.48 0.79 8.56
C PHE A 36 -17.09 1.94 7.71
N LEU A 37 -18.42 2.02 7.55
CA LEU A 37 -19.09 3.19 6.94
C LEU A 37 -20.30 3.64 7.77
N PRO A 38 -20.54 4.96 7.98
CA PRO A 38 -19.67 6.12 7.78
C PRO A 38 -19.31 6.74 9.13
N PHE A 39 -18.12 6.49 9.63
CA PHE A 39 -17.52 7.47 10.53
C PHE A 39 -16.97 8.60 9.66
N ASN A 40 -17.78 9.64 9.44
CA ASN A 40 -17.32 10.98 9.02
C ASN A 40 -16.48 11.67 10.11
N PHE A 41 -15.91 10.89 11.00
CA PHE A 41 -15.19 11.31 12.18
C PHE A 41 -14.10 10.25 12.32
N ILE A 42 -12.85 10.59 11.99
CA ILE A 42 -11.79 10.04 12.84
C ILE A 42 -12.24 10.50 14.22
N PRO A 43 -12.60 9.60 15.16
CA PRO A 43 -13.03 10.05 16.47
C PRO A 43 -11.99 11.05 16.94
N SER A 44 -12.44 12.24 17.31
CA SER A 44 -11.69 13.12 18.18
C SER A 44 -11.51 12.33 19.49
N PHE A 45 -10.62 11.34 19.48
CA PHE A 45 -9.90 11.02 20.68
C PHE A 45 -9.16 12.30 20.98
N CYS A 46 -9.72 13.04 21.93
CA CYS A 46 -8.94 13.90 22.78
C CYS A 46 -7.80 13.05 23.33
N PHE A 47 -6.68 12.98 22.60
CA PHE A 47 -5.45 13.29 23.27
C PHE A 47 -5.69 14.70 23.78
N SER A 48 -5.98 14.78 25.08
CA SER A 48 -6.05 16.04 25.82
C SER A 48 -4.98 16.98 25.26
N ALA A 49 -5.36 18.23 25.04
CA ALA A 49 -4.51 19.31 24.55
C ALA A 49 -3.38 19.70 25.53
N SER A 50 -2.86 18.72 26.28
CA SER A 50 -1.90 18.85 27.36
C SER A 50 -0.92 17.66 27.45
N THR A 51 -0.64 16.95 26.35
CA THR A 51 0.69 16.34 26.26
C THR A 51 1.64 17.40 25.73
N LEU A 52 2.35 18.07 26.65
CA LEU A 52 3.64 18.66 26.33
C LEU A 52 4.35 17.69 25.40
N PHE A 53 4.66 18.14 24.18
CA PHE A 53 5.59 17.40 23.33
C PHE A 53 6.82 17.12 24.21
N PRO A 54 7.24 15.86 24.38
CA PRO A 54 8.58 15.60 24.88
C PRO A 54 9.51 16.45 24.01
N GLN A 55 10.39 17.25 24.62
CA GLN A 55 11.46 17.89 23.86
C GLN A 55 12.22 16.77 23.15
N PHE A 56 11.93 16.58 21.87
CA PHE A 56 12.64 15.63 21.05
C PHE A 56 13.96 16.33 20.74
N ASN A 57 15.08 15.78 21.23
CA ASN A 57 16.42 16.22 20.85
C ASN A 57 16.74 15.89 19.38
N ASN A 58 15.85 16.25 18.45
CA ASN A 58 16.04 16.12 17.02
C ASN A 58 15.69 17.47 16.34
N PRO A 59 16.70 18.34 16.13
CA PRO A 59 16.51 19.67 15.55
C PRO A 59 15.78 19.66 14.21
N HIS A 60 15.93 18.59 13.42
CA HIS A 60 15.27 18.46 12.12
C HIS A 60 13.76 18.22 12.26
N LEU A 61 13.33 17.50 13.30
CA LEU A 61 11.91 17.27 13.59
C LEU A 61 11.24 18.56 14.07
N ASP A 62 11.86 19.27 15.01
CA ASP A 62 11.34 20.52 15.55
C ASP A 62 11.22 21.60 14.45
N ASN A 63 12.22 21.68 13.57
CA ASN A 63 12.17 22.55 12.40
C ASN A 63 11.01 22.19 11.47
N SER A 64 10.76 20.91 11.23
CA SER A 64 9.65 20.44 10.39
C SER A 64 8.29 20.80 11.02
N ILE A 65 8.12 20.59 12.33
CA ILE A 65 6.90 20.94 13.07
C ILE A 65 6.68 22.46 13.08
N SER A 66 7.73 23.24 13.35
CA SER A 66 7.69 24.70 13.34
C SER A 66 7.29 25.24 11.96
N LEU A 67 7.89 24.69 10.90
CA LEU A 67 7.53 25.05 9.52
C LEU A 67 6.06 24.72 9.22
N PHE A 68 5.57 23.54 9.63
CA PHE A 68 4.17 23.16 9.47
C PHE A 68 3.23 24.15 10.15
N ASN A 69 3.50 24.47 11.42
CA ASN A 69 2.71 25.42 12.22
C ASN A 69 2.78 26.85 11.68
N SER A 70 3.90 27.23 11.05
CA SER A 70 4.04 28.49 10.33
C SER A 70 3.12 28.52 9.11
N LEU A 71 3.09 27.46 8.29
CA LEU A 71 2.21 27.36 7.13
C LEU A 71 0.71 27.42 7.51
N LEU A 72 0.31 26.80 8.63
CA LEU A 72 -1.07 26.87 9.14
C LEU A 72 -1.53 28.29 9.52
N ARG A 73 -0.59 29.20 9.80
CA ARG A 73 -0.87 30.59 10.20
C ARG A 73 -0.83 31.57 9.03
N LYS A 74 -0.30 31.18 7.87
CA LYS A 74 -0.21 32.05 6.70
C LYS A 74 -1.60 32.34 6.13
N ASN A 75 -1.81 33.59 5.73
CA ASN A 75 -2.98 34.06 5.00
C ASN A 75 -2.49 34.86 3.77
N PRO A 76 -2.74 34.40 2.52
CA PRO A 76 -3.58 33.26 2.14
C PRO A 76 -2.97 31.90 2.53
N THR A 77 -3.84 30.91 2.72
CA THR A 77 -3.44 29.55 3.09
C THR A 77 -2.61 28.90 1.97
N PRO A 78 -1.43 28.34 2.27
CA PRO A 78 -0.60 27.65 1.29
C PRO A 78 -1.32 26.44 0.67
N PRO A 79 -0.90 25.99 -0.52
CA PRO A 79 -1.50 24.83 -1.15
C PRO A 79 -1.23 23.54 -0.34
N PRO A 80 -2.15 22.56 -0.33
CA PRO A 80 -2.03 21.31 0.43
C PRO A 80 -0.73 20.52 0.21
N ILE A 81 -0.14 20.64 -0.99
CA ILE A 81 1.11 19.97 -1.36
C ILE A 81 2.29 20.35 -0.45
N GLU A 82 2.34 21.59 0.04
CA GLU A 82 3.43 22.04 0.93
C GLU A 82 3.36 21.35 2.30
N PHE A 83 2.15 21.14 2.82
CA PHE A 83 1.92 20.35 4.03
C PHE A 83 2.32 18.89 3.81
N GLY A 84 1.98 18.32 2.65
CA GLY A 84 2.34 16.95 2.26
C GLY A 84 3.85 16.71 2.24
N LYS A 85 4.65 17.67 1.78
CA LYS A 85 6.13 17.59 1.78
C LYS A 85 6.69 17.48 3.21
N ILE A 86 6.21 18.33 4.12
CA ILE A 86 6.65 18.34 5.52
C ILE A 86 6.20 17.06 6.23
N LEU A 87 4.96 16.63 6.02
CA LEU A 87 4.50 15.34 6.55
C LEU A 87 5.36 14.20 6.01
N GLY A 88 5.73 14.25 4.73
CA GLY A 88 6.65 13.29 4.12
C GLY A 88 8.00 13.19 4.82
N SER A 89 8.60 14.31 5.23
CA SER A 89 9.88 14.30 5.97
C SER A 89 9.72 13.67 7.36
N ILE A 90 8.64 14.00 8.08
CA ILE A 90 8.32 13.46 9.41
C ILE A 90 8.06 11.95 9.34
N VAL A 91 7.33 11.48 8.33
CA VAL A 91 7.06 10.06 8.09
C VAL A 91 8.32 9.29 7.75
N LYS A 92 9.23 9.86 6.94
CA LYS A 92 10.54 9.26 6.65
C LYS A 92 11.39 9.11 7.92
N ALA A 93 11.29 10.07 8.84
CA ALA A 93 11.91 10.02 10.16
C ALA A 93 11.17 9.09 11.15
N LYS A 94 10.15 8.33 10.70
CA LYS A 94 9.35 7.37 11.48
C LYS A 94 8.55 7.98 12.65
N HIS A 95 8.34 9.29 12.65
CA HIS A 95 7.52 9.98 13.65
C HIS A 95 6.03 9.93 13.27
N TYR A 96 5.47 8.73 13.15
CA TYR A 96 4.13 8.49 12.61
C TYR A 96 3.01 9.15 13.43
N SER A 97 3.09 9.09 14.76
CA SER A 97 2.08 9.69 15.65
C SER A 97 2.02 11.21 15.50
N ILE A 98 3.19 11.85 15.34
CA ILE A 98 3.28 13.30 15.09
C ILE A 98 2.68 13.64 13.72
N ALA A 99 3.02 12.88 12.68
CA ALA A 99 2.45 13.07 11.35
C ALA A 99 0.92 12.94 11.34
N ILE A 100 0.35 12.01 12.09
CA ILE A 100 -1.12 11.86 12.24
C ILE A 100 -1.73 13.10 12.92
N SER A 101 -1.13 13.58 14.01
CA SER A 101 -1.60 14.78 14.72
C SER A 101 -1.58 16.02 13.83
N LEU A 102 -0.48 16.25 13.10
CA LEU A 102 -0.36 17.37 12.17
C LEU A 102 -1.36 17.27 11.00
N PHE A 103 -1.61 16.07 10.48
CA PHE A 103 -2.65 15.85 9.47
C PHE A 103 -4.04 16.23 9.99
N GLN A 104 -4.39 15.84 11.22
CA GLN A 104 -5.66 16.21 11.83
C GLN A 104 -5.80 17.73 11.99
N GLN A 105 -4.72 18.43 12.37
CA GLN A 105 -4.72 19.89 12.45
C GLN A 105 -4.99 20.55 11.09
N MET A 106 -4.37 20.03 10.02
CA MET A 106 -4.62 20.48 8.65
C MET A 106 -6.10 20.33 8.26
N GLU A 107 -6.73 19.19 8.60
CA GLU A 107 -8.15 18.96 8.33
C GLU A 107 -9.09 19.88 9.14
N ILE A 108 -8.80 20.10 10.43
CA ILE A 108 -9.58 20.98 11.31
C ILE A 108 -9.54 22.42 10.77
N ARG A 109 -8.44 22.84 10.14
CA ARG A 109 -8.30 24.13 9.46
C ARG A 109 -8.95 24.18 8.08
N GLY A 110 -9.70 23.15 7.69
CA GLY A 110 -10.39 23.07 6.40
C GLY A 110 -9.46 22.81 5.20
N ILE A 111 -8.18 22.49 5.45
CA ILE A 111 -7.22 22.25 4.38
C ILE A 111 -7.36 20.80 3.93
N ASN A 112 -7.78 20.61 2.68
CA ASN A 112 -8.05 19.29 2.15
C ASN A 112 -6.77 18.57 1.73
N PRO A 113 -6.46 17.39 2.28
CA PRO A 113 -5.28 16.63 1.89
C PRO A 113 -5.42 16.08 0.47
N ASP A 114 -4.30 16.13 -0.27
CA ASP A 114 -4.19 15.52 -1.58
C ASP A 114 -4.02 13.98 -1.48
N PHE A 115 -3.94 13.31 -2.63
CA PHE A 115 -3.78 11.86 -2.71
C PHE A 115 -2.48 11.37 -2.05
N VAL A 116 -1.39 12.12 -2.23
CA VAL A 116 -0.07 11.77 -1.67
C VAL A 116 -0.12 11.82 -0.14
N THR A 117 -0.70 12.88 0.42
CA THR A 117 -0.86 13.06 1.86
C THR A 117 -1.77 11.99 2.46
N CYS A 118 -2.86 11.62 1.78
CA CYS A 118 -3.70 10.49 2.19
C CYS A 118 -2.91 9.17 2.20
N SER A 119 -2.06 8.94 1.19
CA SER A 119 -1.22 7.73 1.11
C SER A 119 -0.17 7.67 2.22
N LEU A 120 0.42 8.82 2.60
CA LEU A 120 1.31 8.92 3.76
C LEU A 120 0.58 8.54 5.05
N LEU A 121 -0.65 9.03 5.24
CA LEU A 121 -1.44 8.74 6.42
C LEU A 121 -1.83 7.26 6.52
N ILE A 122 -2.17 6.61 5.40
CA ILE A 122 -2.38 5.16 5.35
C ILE A 122 -1.13 4.43 5.85
N ASN A 123 0.06 4.82 5.37
CA ASN A 123 1.31 4.24 5.84
C ASN A 123 1.48 4.44 7.35
N CYS A 124 1.30 5.65 7.88
CA CYS A 124 1.39 5.90 9.33
C CYS A 124 0.50 4.95 10.15
N PHE A 125 -0.78 4.81 9.78
CA PHE A 125 -1.70 3.93 10.49
C PHE A 125 -1.30 2.45 10.36
N CYS A 126 -0.85 2.01 9.19
CA CYS A 126 -0.34 0.65 9.01
C CYS A 126 0.90 0.36 9.87
N GLN A 127 1.84 1.30 9.96
CA GLN A 127 3.05 1.15 10.79
C GLN A 127 2.74 1.09 12.29
N LEU A 128 1.67 1.75 12.72
CA LEU A 128 1.18 1.72 14.10
C LEU A 128 0.19 0.57 14.38
N GLY A 129 -0.06 -0.32 13.41
CA GLY A 129 -1.01 -1.44 13.56
C GLY A 129 -2.49 -1.03 13.56
N HIS A 130 -2.79 0.24 13.30
CA HIS A 130 -4.13 0.82 13.29
C HIS A 130 -4.83 0.64 11.93
N ILE A 131 -4.98 -0.60 11.48
CA ILE A 131 -5.49 -0.93 10.14
C ILE A 131 -6.91 -0.41 9.90
N THR A 132 -7.73 -0.34 10.93
CA THR A 132 -9.08 0.24 10.88
C THR A 132 -9.05 1.69 10.36
N PHE A 133 -8.17 2.52 10.91
CA PHE A 133 -8.01 3.91 10.49
C PHE A 133 -7.36 4.03 9.11
N ALA A 134 -6.43 3.13 8.76
CA ALA A 134 -5.86 3.06 7.41
C ALA A 134 -6.97 2.85 6.35
N PHE A 135 -7.93 1.95 6.61
CA PHE A 135 -9.09 1.76 5.73
C PHE A 135 -10.06 2.94 5.71
N SER A 136 -10.23 3.68 6.81
CA SER A 136 -11.00 4.93 6.80
C SER A 136 -10.39 5.97 5.86
N VAL A 137 -9.05 6.10 5.84
CA VAL A 137 -8.35 7.00 4.91
C VAL A 137 -8.43 6.48 3.48
N PHE A 138 -8.28 5.17 3.26
CA PHE A 138 -8.49 4.56 1.95
C PHE A 138 -9.91 4.81 1.41
N SER A 139 -10.92 4.73 2.28
CA SER A 139 -12.31 5.05 1.94
C SER A 139 -12.46 6.50 1.51
N LYS A 140 -11.73 7.42 2.14
CA LYS A 140 -11.69 8.83 1.78
C LYS A 140 -11.06 9.05 0.39
N ILE A 141 -10.00 8.31 0.05
CA ILE A 141 -9.40 8.30 -1.30
C ILE A 141 -10.48 7.96 -2.34
N LEU A 142 -11.20 6.86 -2.11
CA LEU A 142 -12.26 6.40 -3.02
C LEU A 142 -13.44 7.38 -3.13
N LYS A 143 -13.93 7.90 -2.00
CA LYS A 143 -15.05 8.86 -1.97
C LYS A 143 -14.71 10.14 -2.74
N ARG A 144 -13.46 10.61 -2.63
CA ARG A 144 -12.95 11.78 -3.37
C ARG A 144 -12.75 11.51 -4.87
N GLY A 145 -12.93 10.27 -5.33
CA GLY A 145 -12.78 9.89 -6.74
C GLY A 145 -11.33 9.65 -7.14
N TYR A 146 -10.41 9.56 -6.18
CA TYR A 146 -9.03 9.18 -6.48
C TYR A 146 -8.96 7.68 -6.76
N HIS A 147 -8.20 7.31 -7.78
CA HIS A 147 -7.91 5.92 -8.07
C HIS A 147 -6.72 5.46 -7.22
N PRO A 148 -6.86 4.45 -6.34
CA PRO A 148 -5.71 3.93 -5.61
C PRO A 148 -4.71 3.32 -6.56
N ASN A 149 -3.43 3.59 -6.33
CA ASN A 149 -2.36 2.94 -7.09
C ASN A 149 -1.86 1.69 -6.35
N THR A 150 -1.03 0.90 -7.03
CA THR A 150 -0.43 -0.31 -6.46
C THR A 150 0.36 -0.03 -5.18
N ILE A 151 0.96 1.15 -5.02
CA ILE A 151 1.69 1.54 -3.80
C ILE A 151 0.73 1.63 -2.60
N THR A 152 -0.43 2.27 -2.76
CA THR A 152 -1.46 2.37 -1.71
C THR A 152 -1.95 0.98 -1.32
N LEU A 153 -2.24 0.11 -2.30
CA LEU A 153 -2.70 -1.25 -2.05
C LEU A 153 -1.64 -2.09 -1.33
N ASN A 154 -0.37 -1.99 -1.76
CA ASN A 154 0.76 -2.68 -1.12
C ASN A 154 0.96 -2.23 0.32
N THR A 155 0.73 -0.95 0.61
CA THR A 155 0.82 -0.41 1.97
C THR A 155 -0.23 -1.05 2.88
N LEU A 156 -1.47 -1.22 2.40
CA LEU A 156 -2.54 -1.89 3.16
C LEU A 156 -2.26 -3.38 3.36
N ILE A 157 -1.81 -4.09 2.32
CA ILE A 157 -1.37 -5.50 2.41
C ILE A 157 -0.28 -5.64 3.47
N LYS A 158 0.76 -4.80 3.39
CA LYS A 158 1.85 -4.77 4.37
C LYS A 158 1.34 -4.51 5.78
N GLY A 159 0.39 -3.58 5.94
CA GLY A 159 -0.24 -3.29 7.22
C GLY A 159 -0.89 -4.52 7.86
N PHE A 160 -1.66 -5.31 7.10
CA PHE A 160 -2.22 -6.56 7.62
C PHE A 160 -1.12 -7.54 8.04
N CYS A 161 -0.10 -7.73 7.21
CA CYS A 161 1.03 -8.63 7.54
C CYS A 161 1.78 -8.18 8.80
N LEU A 162 2.00 -6.87 8.99
CA LEU A 162 2.66 -6.33 10.20
C LEU A 162 1.86 -6.59 11.48
N LYS A 163 0.53 -6.67 11.37
CA LYS A 163 -0.36 -7.02 12.48
C LYS A 163 -0.51 -8.53 12.69
N GLY A 164 0.17 -9.36 11.89
CA GLY A 164 0.01 -10.82 11.89
C GLY A 164 -1.30 -11.30 11.28
N GLU A 165 -2.07 -10.43 10.62
CA GLU A 165 -3.38 -10.76 10.04
C GLU A 165 -3.25 -11.17 8.55
N VAL A 166 -2.31 -12.06 8.22
CA VAL A 166 -1.95 -12.40 6.81
C VAL A 166 -3.12 -12.94 5.99
N HIS A 167 -4.02 -13.71 6.60
CA HIS A 167 -5.24 -14.20 5.92
C HIS A 167 -6.17 -13.08 5.47
N LYS A 168 -6.24 -11.99 6.26
CA LYS A 168 -6.98 -10.79 5.83
C LYS A 168 -6.26 -10.06 4.71
N ALA A 169 -4.91 -10.11 4.68
CA ALA A 169 -4.11 -9.59 3.58
C ALA A 169 -4.39 -10.34 2.28
N LEU A 170 -4.45 -11.68 2.32
CA LEU A 170 -4.80 -12.53 1.17
C LEU A 170 -6.23 -12.25 0.68
N HIS A 171 -7.21 -12.19 1.59
CA HIS A 171 -8.57 -11.84 1.22
C HIS A 171 -8.69 -10.43 0.62
N PHE A 172 -7.91 -9.46 1.12
CA PHE A 172 -7.84 -8.12 0.52
C PHE A 172 -7.20 -8.16 -0.87
N HIS A 173 -6.12 -8.93 -1.05
CA HIS A 173 -5.49 -9.21 -2.34
C HIS A 173 -6.51 -9.74 -3.37
N ASP A 174 -7.26 -10.78 -3.02
CA ASP A 174 -8.21 -11.41 -3.94
C ASP A 174 -9.31 -10.42 -4.35
N LYS A 175 -9.78 -9.59 -3.40
CA LYS A 175 -10.76 -8.54 -3.68
C LYS A 175 -10.24 -7.47 -4.63
N VAL A 176 -8.99 -7.01 -4.48
CA VAL A 176 -8.46 -5.97 -5.38
C VAL A 176 -8.21 -6.55 -6.77
N VAL A 177 -7.70 -7.79 -6.86
CA VAL A 177 -7.48 -8.47 -8.15
C VAL A 177 -8.81 -8.71 -8.87
N ALA A 178 -9.84 -9.19 -8.17
CA ALA A 178 -11.18 -9.39 -8.74
C ALA A 178 -11.84 -8.10 -9.26
N GLN A 179 -11.34 -6.94 -8.84
CA GLN A 179 -11.79 -5.63 -9.30
C GLN A 179 -10.92 -5.04 -10.41
N GLY A 180 -9.98 -5.82 -10.95
CA GLY A 180 -9.13 -5.44 -12.08
C GLY A 180 -7.87 -4.68 -11.68
N PHE A 181 -7.50 -4.63 -10.39
CA PHE A 181 -6.21 -4.06 -10.01
C PHE A 181 -5.07 -5.03 -10.30
N HIS A 182 -4.02 -4.52 -10.92
CA HIS A 182 -2.78 -5.25 -11.13
C HIS A 182 -1.83 -5.03 -9.96
N LEU A 183 -1.61 -6.11 -9.21
CA LEU A 183 -0.60 -6.19 -8.18
C LEU A 183 0.76 -6.59 -8.79
N ASN A 184 1.83 -6.32 -8.06
CA ASN A 184 3.20 -6.47 -8.57
C ASN A 184 4.05 -7.33 -7.65
N GLN A 185 5.33 -7.49 -7.99
CA GLN A 185 6.29 -8.28 -7.20
C GLN A 185 6.34 -7.88 -5.73
N VAL A 186 6.18 -6.59 -5.42
CA VAL A 186 6.18 -6.10 -4.03
C VAL A 186 4.95 -6.61 -3.28
N SER A 187 3.77 -6.66 -3.91
CA SER A 187 2.54 -7.19 -3.31
C SER A 187 2.69 -8.66 -2.93
N TYR A 188 3.10 -9.50 -3.90
CA TYR A 188 3.25 -10.93 -3.70
C TYR A 188 4.39 -11.27 -2.74
N GLY A 189 5.54 -10.58 -2.84
CA GLY A 189 6.64 -10.76 -1.90
C GLY A 189 6.25 -10.38 -0.46
N THR A 190 5.40 -9.37 -0.28
CA THR A 190 4.88 -8.99 1.04
C THR A 190 3.96 -10.07 1.62
N LEU A 191 3.10 -10.68 0.80
CA LEU A 191 2.21 -11.77 1.23
C LEU A 191 3.00 -13.04 1.55
N ILE A 192 3.95 -13.42 0.68
CA ILE A 192 4.85 -14.57 0.88
C ILE A 192 5.62 -14.42 2.19
N ASN A 193 6.26 -13.27 2.41
CA ASN A 193 6.96 -12.98 3.66
C ASN A 193 6.02 -13.00 4.88
N GLY A 194 4.78 -12.50 4.72
CA GLY A 194 3.76 -12.58 5.76
C GLY A 194 3.42 -14.01 6.14
N LEU A 195 3.23 -14.89 5.16
CA LEU A 195 2.92 -16.32 5.36
C LEU A 195 4.08 -17.06 6.02
N CYS A 196 5.31 -16.86 5.56
CA CYS A 196 6.51 -17.42 6.18
C CYS A 196 6.65 -17.00 7.65
N LYS A 197 6.38 -15.73 7.97
CA LYS A 197 6.48 -15.22 9.35
C LYS A 197 5.46 -15.82 10.33
N VAL A 198 4.32 -16.31 9.84
CA VAL A 198 3.33 -17.01 10.67
C VAL A 198 3.49 -18.54 10.63
N GLY A 199 4.57 -19.04 10.00
CA GLY A 199 4.85 -20.48 9.88
C GLY A 199 4.08 -21.19 8.77
N GLU A 200 3.35 -20.46 7.92
CA GLU A 200 2.58 -21.05 6.81
C GLU A 200 3.45 -21.16 5.53
N THR A 201 4.64 -21.76 5.66
CA THR A 201 5.65 -21.89 4.59
C THR A 201 5.08 -22.59 3.34
N ARG A 202 4.22 -23.60 3.52
CA ARG A 202 3.55 -24.30 2.41
C ARG A 202 2.61 -23.38 1.62
N ALA A 203 1.80 -22.57 2.30
CA ALA A 203 0.90 -21.62 1.65
C ALA A 203 1.71 -20.53 0.91
N ALA A 204 2.86 -20.13 1.46
CA ALA A 204 3.78 -19.21 0.79
C ALA A 204 4.30 -19.78 -0.54
N LEU A 205 4.69 -21.07 -0.56
CA LEU A 205 5.10 -21.78 -1.76
C LEU A 205 3.96 -21.91 -2.78
N GLU A 206 2.75 -22.22 -2.34
CA GLU A 206 1.58 -22.28 -3.22
C GLU A 206 1.31 -20.90 -3.85
N LEU A 207 1.43 -19.82 -3.08
CA LEU A 207 1.30 -18.46 -3.61
C LEU A 207 2.39 -18.14 -4.64
N LEU A 208 3.66 -18.48 -4.38
CA LEU A 208 4.76 -18.33 -5.33
C LEU A 208 4.45 -19.04 -6.66
N ARG A 209 3.93 -20.27 -6.60
CA ARG A 209 3.59 -21.07 -7.79
C ARG A 209 2.39 -20.52 -8.56
N ARG A 210 1.49 -19.79 -7.90
CA ARG A 210 0.34 -19.11 -8.53
C ARG A 210 0.71 -17.80 -9.22
N VAL A 211 1.87 -17.22 -8.91
CA VAL A 211 2.33 -16.00 -9.56
C VAL A 211 2.54 -16.30 -11.06
N ASP A 212 1.65 -15.78 -11.90
CA ASP A 212 1.71 -15.95 -13.35
C ASP A 212 2.89 -15.15 -13.91
N GLY A 213 3.93 -15.86 -14.36
CA GLY A 213 5.10 -15.27 -15.00
C GLY A 213 4.77 -14.32 -16.16
N LYS A 214 3.59 -14.38 -16.77
CA LYS A 214 3.21 -13.41 -17.82
C LYS A 214 2.96 -12.01 -17.27
N LEU A 215 2.31 -11.89 -16.11
CA LEU A 215 1.92 -10.60 -15.52
C LEU A 215 2.89 -10.14 -14.42
N VAL A 216 3.36 -11.08 -13.62
CA VAL A 216 4.31 -10.82 -12.54
C VAL A 216 5.33 -11.94 -12.54
N GLN A 217 6.60 -11.60 -12.79
CA GLN A 217 7.65 -12.60 -12.69
C GLN A 217 8.02 -12.83 -11.22
N PRO A 218 8.03 -14.09 -10.73
CA PRO A 218 8.67 -14.41 -9.47
C PRO A 218 10.11 -13.90 -9.45
N ASN A 219 10.56 -13.37 -8.31
CA ASN A 219 11.91 -12.83 -8.16
C ASN A 219 12.68 -13.53 -7.03
N VAL A 220 13.98 -13.23 -6.96
CA VAL A 220 14.89 -13.81 -5.96
C VAL A 220 14.38 -13.62 -4.55
N VAL A 221 13.82 -12.45 -4.23
CA VAL A 221 13.31 -12.14 -2.88
C VAL A 221 12.19 -13.10 -2.48
N MET A 222 11.27 -13.44 -3.38
CA MET A 222 10.19 -14.38 -3.06
C MET A 222 10.73 -15.79 -2.80
N TYR A 223 11.62 -16.28 -3.66
CA TYR A 223 12.25 -17.60 -3.50
C TYR A 223 13.09 -17.67 -2.23
N SER A 224 14.00 -16.72 -2.02
CA SER A 224 14.89 -16.71 -0.87
C SER A 224 14.15 -16.61 0.46
N THR A 225 13.03 -15.87 0.49
CA THR A 225 12.16 -15.80 1.69
C THR A 225 11.57 -17.17 2.05
N ILE A 226 11.10 -17.95 1.06
CA ILE A 226 10.53 -19.27 1.30
C ILE A 226 11.62 -20.28 1.66
N ILE A 227 12.76 -20.24 0.98
CA ILE A 227 13.93 -21.08 1.27
C ILE A 227 14.41 -20.86 2.71
N ASP A 228 14.57 -19.60 3.13
CA ASP A 228 14.92 -19.26 4.51
C ASP A 228 13.90 -19.79 5.52
N SER A 229 12.59 -19.69 5.20
CA SER A 229 11.51 -20.24 6.02
C SER A 229 11.59 -21.77 6.14
N MET A 230 11.82 -22.48 5.03
CA MET A 230 11.98 -23.94 5.01
C MET A 230 13.19 -24.39 5.82
N CYS A 231 14.32 -23.68 5.72
CA CYS A 231 15.50 -23.95 6.53
C CYS A 231 15.21 -23.80 8.03
N LYS A 232 14.45 -22.77 8.43
CA LYS A 232 14.01 -22.58 9.82
C LYS A 232 13.07 -23.68 10.29
N ASP A 233 12.24 -24.20 9.38
CA ASP A 233 11.33 -25.33 9.63
C ASP A 233 12.04 -26.70 9.55
N LYS A 234 13.37 -26.73 9.37
CA LYS A 234 14.21 -27.95 9.21
C LYS A 234 13.89 -28.79 7.96
N LEU A 235 13.23 -28.20 6.97
CA LEU A 235 12.90 -28.79 5.67
C LEU A 235 14.02 -28.52 4.64
N VAL A 236 15.26 -28.90 4.98
CA VAL A 236 16.45 -28.53 4.19
C VAL A 236 16.44 -29.14 2.79
N SER A 237 15.95 -30.37 2.64
CA SER A 237 15.83 -31.02 1.32
C SER A 237 14.91 -30.22 0.40
N ASP A 238 13.72 -29.86 0.88
CA ASP A 238 12.74 -29.07 0.11
C ASP A 238 13.30 -27.69 -0.24
N ALA A 239 14.08 -27.09 0.66
CA ALA A 239 14.76 -25.82 0.42
C ALA A 239 15.80 -25.92 -0.72
N CYS A 240 16.58 -27.01 -0.76
CA CYS A 240 17.52 -27.29 -1.84
C CYS A 240 16.83 -27.54 -3.18
N ASP A 241 15.70 -28.25 -3.16
CA ASP A 241 14.89 -28.50 -4.36
C ASP A 241 14.33 -27.19 -4.93
N LEU A 242 13.79 -26.32 -4.04
CA LEU A 242 13.26 -25.01 -4.43
C LEU A 242 14.37 -24.07 -4.94
N TYR A 243 15.56 -24.11 -4.34
CA TYR A 243 16.73 -23.39 -4.84
C TYR A 243 17.10 -23.86 -6.24
N SER A 244 17.16 -25.17 -6.46
CA SER A 244 17.46 -25.77 -7.77
C SER A 244 16.43 -25.35 -8.82
N GLU A 245 15.14 -25.33 -8.47
CA GLU A 245 14.07 -24.80 -9.32
C GLU A 245 14.31 -23.33 -9.71
N MET A 246 14.68 -22.48 -8.74
CA MET A 246 15.00 -21.06 -8.98
C MET A 246 16.15 -20.90 -9.98
N VAL A 247 17.22 -21.70 -9.83
CA VAL A 247 18.39 -21.69 -10.72
C VAL A 247 17.99 -22.10 -12.13
N VAL A 248 17.23 -23.20 -12.29
CA VAL A 248 16.75 -23.69 -13.59
C VAL A 248 15.88 -22.64 -14.30
N LYS A 249 15.05 -21.91 -13.55
CA LYS A 249 14.22 -20.81 -14.08
C LYS A 249 15.02 -19.54 -14.40
N ARG A 250 16.34 -19.52 -14.16
CA ARG A 250 17.23 -18.37 -14.38
C ARG A 250 16.78 -17.11 -13.66
N ILE A 251 16.14 -17.26 -12.50
CA ILE A 251 15.72 -16.14 -11.65
C ILE A 251 16.97 -15.67 -10.89
N SER A 252 17.72 -14.81 -11.58
CA SER A 252 18.90 -14.02 -11.18
C SER A 252 19.74 -14.53 -10.00
N LEU A 253 20.87 -15.17 -10.30
CA LEU A 253 22.00 -15.44 -9.40
C LEU A 253 23.08 -14.32 -9.41
N PHE A 254 22.85 -13.19 -10.07
CA PHE A 254 23.93 -12.24 -10.43
C PHE A 254 24.40 -11.26 -9.34
N LEU A 255 24.01 -11.42 -8.06
CA LEU A 255 24.43 -10.51 -6.97
C LEU A 255 24.76 -11.22 -5.65
N MET A 256 25.30 -12.44 -5.68
CA MET A 256 25.85 -13.10 -4.48
C MET A 256 27.26 -13.67 -4.71
N TRP A 257 28.17 -12.82 -5.20
CA TRP A 257 29.61 -12.91 -4.95
C TRP A 257 30.12 -11.53 -4.55
#